data_AF-A0AAN4ZQC9-F1
#
_entry.id   AF-A0AAN4ZQC9-F1
#
_cell.length_a   1.000
_cell.length_b   1.000
_cell.length_c   1.000
_cell.angle_alpha   90.00
_cell.angle_beta   90.00
_cell.angle_gamma   90.00
#
_symmetry.space_group_name_H-M   'P 1'
#
loop_
_entity.id
_entity.type
_entity.pdbx_description
1 polymer ?
#
loop_
_entity_poly.entity_id
_entity_poly.type
_entity_poly.pdbx_seq_one_letter_code
_entity_poly.pdbx_strand_id
1 'polypeptide(L)'
;MLLYIISSTFFFFFYSAVFAGNAVVTVTKADIHLKELLVLFHSDEKALIMKDLAYIKRNTLMEMFGRDVYNDRERVAIEPTMQQFVNKVCSTSHLVGFVSNFQSVTHNPHDPFSLPCRLAQIDSFGQFSLDSLVGQAMYGKERPVTFYVGKHLKRRTLKMFNQIILTMYDNEKMANLWWRRYTTRERREDSTTTSMAYEPVPIYTLKTFLMICGGLYALGILIFFVEILVGTIKRRR
;
A
#
# COMPACT_ATOMS: atom_id res chain seq x y z
N MET A 1 11.78 -6.28 44.17
CA MET A 1 12.73 -5.82 43.11
C MET A 1 12.78 -6.79 41.92
N LEU A 2 12.96 -8.10 42.14
CA LEU A 2 12.98 -9.11 41.08
C LEU A 2 11.73 -9.09 40.18
N LEU A 3 10.53 -9.03 40.75
CA LEU A 3 9.27 -8.95 40.01
C LEU A 3 9.15 -7.70 39.14
N TYR A 4 9.63 -6.56 39.64
CA TYR A 4 9.66 -5.30 38.88
C TYR A 4 10.58 -5.41 37.67
N ILE A 5 11.77 -6.01 37.85
CA ILE A 5 12.72 -6.25 36.77
C ILE A 5 12.10 -7.18 35.74
N ILE A 6 11.55 -8.33 36.15
CA ILE A 6 10.90 -9.30 35.25
C ILE A 6 9.77 -8.65 34.47
N SER A 7 8.90 -7.88 35.13
CA SER A 7 7.77 -7.21 34.48
C SER A 7 8.23 -6.14 33.49
N SER A 8 9.23 -5.32 33.85
CA SER A 8 9.78 -4.29 32.97
C SER A 8 10.49 -4.90 31.75
N THR A 9 11.23 -5.99 31.95
CA THR A 9 11.91 -6.71 30.87
C THR A 9 10.90 -7.37 29.92
N PHE A 10 9.82 -7.95 30.46
CA PHE A 10 8.72 -8.48 29.66
C PHE A 10 8.04 -7.38 28.83
N PHE A 11 7.74 -6.23 29.42
CA PHE A 11 7.18 -5.09 28.69
C PHE A 11 8.11 -4.60 27.58
N PHE A 12 9.41 -4.50 27.85
CA PHE A 12 10.40 -4.10 26.87
C PHE A 12 10.45 -5.08 25.69
N PHE A 13 10.61 -6.38 25.95
CA PHE A 13 10.66 -7.39 24.89
C PHE A 13 9.34 -7.52 24.13
N PHE A 14 8.20 -7.45 24.81
CA PHE A 14 6.89 -7.51 24.17
C PHE A 14 6.68 -6.30 23.25
N TYR A 15 7.00 -5.10 23.73
CA TYR A 15 6.86 -3.88 22.95
C TYR A 15 7.84 -3.84 21.77
N SER A 16 9.08 -4.27 21.97
CA SER A 16 10.08 -4.37 20.91
C SER A 16 9.74 -5.45 19.87
N ALA A 17 9.19 -6.59 20.27
CA ALA A 17 8.74 -7.65 19.35
C ALA A 17 7.55 -7.19 18.52
N VAL A 18 6.58 -6.50 19.15
CA VAL A 18 5.48 -5.83 18.44
C VAL A 18 6.03 -4.80 17.45
N PHE A 19 7.03 -4.02 17.84
CA PHE A 19 7.62 -3.00 16.95
C PHE A 19 8.43 -3.59 15.79
N ALA A 20 9.18 -4.68 16.01
CA ALA A 20 10.00 -5.34 15.00
C ALA A 20 9.17 -6.20 14.01
N GLY A 21 8.02 -6.72 14.45
CA GLY A 21 7.04 -7.39 13.59
C GLY A 21 6.28 -6.42 12.66
N ASN A 22 6.41 -5.11 12.86
CA ASN A 22 5.70 -4.06 12.10
C ASN A 22 6.36 -3.73 10.74
N ALA A 23 6.81 -4.73 10.00
CA ALA A 23 6.94 -4.56 8.56
C ALA A 23 5.52 -4.58 8.00
N VAL A 24 4.91 -3.41 7.81
CA VAL A 24 3.61 -3.29 7.13
C VAL A 24 3.79 -3.85 5.72
N VAL A 25 3.33 -5.08 5.50
CA VAL A 25 3.18 -5.61 4.15
C VAL A 25 1.81 -5.18 3.67
N THR A 26 1.78 -4.14 2.85
CA THR A 26 0.59 -3.75 2.11
C THR A 26 0.30 -4.84 1.09
N VAL A 27 -0.73 -5.65 1.33
CA VAL A 27 -1.26 -6.58 0.33
C VAL A 27 -2.49 -5.92 -0.27
N THR A 28 -2.37 -5.45 -1.51
CA THR A 28 -3.51 -5.00 -2.30
C THR A 28 -4.42 -6.19 -2.59
N LYS A 29 -5.62 -6.22 -2.01
CA LYS A 29 -6.64 -7.22 -2.36
C LYS A 29 -7.35 -6.69 -3.60
N ALA A 30 -6.95 -7.18 -4.76
CA ALA A 30 -7.58 -6.86 -6.03
C ALA A 30 -8.69 -7.88 -6.35
N ASP A 31 -9.78 -7.40 -6.95
CA ASP A 31 -10.98 -8.22 -7.21
C ASP A 31 -10.79 -9.19 -8.38
N ILE A 32 -9.86 -8.90 -9.30
CA ILE A 32 -9.56 -9.71 -10.48
C ILE A 32 -8.05 -9.69 -10.71
N HIS A 33 -7.45 -10.86 -10.96
CA HIS A 33 -6.06 -10.96 -11.38
C HIS A 33 -5.89 -10.73 -12.89
N LEU A 34 -4.77 -10.15 -13.30
CA LEU A 34 -4.44 -9.90 -14.71
C LEU A 34 -4.53 -11.19 -15.53
N LYS A 35 -4.11 -12.33 -14.98
CA LYS A 35 -4.20 -13.63 -15.65
C LYS A 35 -5.66 -14.03 -15.94
N GLU A 36 -6.57 -13.82 -15.00
CA GLU A 36 -8.00 -14.07 -15.18
C GLU A 36 -8.59 -13.11 -16.20
N LEU A 37 -8.17 -11.84 -16.15
CA LEU A 37 -8.57 -10.84 -17.14
C LEU A 37 -8.15 -11.23 -18.57
N LEU A 38 -6.97 -11.84 -18.76
CA LEU A 38 -6.58 -12.33 -20.09
C LEU A 38 -7.54 -13.39 -20.62
N VAL A 39 -8.01 -14.30 -19.75
CA VAL A 39 -9.02 -15.31 -20.13
C VAL A 39 -10.30 -14.62 -20.58
N LEU A 40 -10.74 -13.58 -19.86
CA LEU A 40 -11.94 -12.80 -20.21
C LEU A 40 -11.77 -11.98 -21.50
N PHE A 41 -10.55 -11.54 -21.83
CA PHE A 41 -10.26 -10.93 -23.12
C PHE A 41 -10.24 -11.95 -24.25
N HIS A 42 -9.79 -13.19 -24.00
CA HIS A 42 -9.79 -14.26 -24.98
C HIS A 42 -11.23 -14.74 -25.29
N SER A 43 -12.12 -14.75 -24.29
CA SER A 43 -13.52 -15.15 -24.42
C SER A 43 -14.48 -14.06 -24.90
N ASP A 44 -13.99 -12.84 -25.18
CA ASP A 44 -14.80 -11.68 -25.58
C ASP A 44 -15.78 -11.18 -24.51
N GLU A 45 -15.58 -11.59 -23.25
CA GLU A 45 -16.39 -11.14 -22.12
C GLU A 45 -16.00 -9.74 -21.61
N LYS A 46 -14.79 -9.29 -21.93
CA LYS A 46 -14.29 -7.96 -21.62
C LYS A 46 -13.68 -7.30 -22.86
N ALA A 47 -13.80 -5.97 -22.90
CA ALA A 47 -13.12 -5.13 -23.86
C ALA A 47 -12.22 -4.12 -23.14
N LEU A 48 -11.17 -3.68 -23.82
CA LEU A 48 -10.19 -2.73 -23.31
C LEU A 48 -10.54 -1.33 -23.78
N ILE A 49 -10.49 -0.37 -22.88
CA ILE A 49 -10.59 1.05 -23.20
C ILE A 49 -9.30 1.76 -22.77
N MET A 50 -8.77 2.61 -23.64
CA MET A 50 -7.53 3.37 -23.39
C MET A 50 -7.60 4.76 -24.01
N LYS A 51 -6.69 5.66 -23.62
CA LYS A 51 -6.65 7.00 -24.23
C LYS A 51 -5.91 7.03 -25.57
N ASP A 52 -4.96 6.13 -25.76
CA ASP A 52 -4.09 6.07 -26.93
C ASP A 52 -3.57 4.64 -27.14
N LEU A 53 -3.58 4.18 -28.38
CA LEU A 53 -2.99 2.89 -28.80
C LEU A 53 -1.48 2.83 -28.54
N ALA A 54 -0.80 3.97 -28.51
CA ALA A 54 0.64 4.04 -28.24
C ALA A 54 1.02 3.52 -26.84
N TYR A 55 0.05 3.41 -25.93
CA TYR A 55 0.29 2.97 -24.56
C TYR A 55 0.60 1.47 -24.45
N ILE A 56 0.11 0.65 -25.39
CA ILE A 56 0.35 -0.80 -25.40
C ILE A 56 0.84 -1.20 -26.79
N LYS A 57 1.98 -1.89 -26.85
CA LYS A 57 2.52 -2.39 -28.11
C LYS A 57 1.56 -3.39 -28.74
N ARG A 58 1.44 -3.38 -30.07
CA ARG A 58 0.57 -4.30 -30.83
C ARG A 58 0.77 -5.77 -30.46
N ASN A 59 2.01 -6.23 -30.33
CA ASN A 59 2.29 -7.63 -29.97
C ASN A 59 1.78 -7.97 -28.57
N THR A 60 1.85 -7.01 -27.63
CA THR A 60 1.29 -7.18 -26.28
C THR A 60 -0.24 -7.22 -26.32
N LEU A 61 -0.89 -6.39 -27.13
CA LEU A 61 -2.34 -6.49 -27.35
C LEU A 61 -2.73 -7.85 -27.94
N MET A 62 -1.96 -8.33 -28.92
CA MET A 62 -2.21 -9.63 -29.52
C MET A 62 -2.10 -10.76 -28.50
N GLU A 63 -1.12 -10.72 -27.60
CA GLU A 63 -1.00 -11.69 -26.51
C GLU A 63 -2.16 -11.55 -25.50
N MET A 64 -2.55 -10.33 -25.15
CA MET A 64 -3.64 -10.07 -24.21
C MET A 64 -4.98 -10.64 -24.69
N PHE A 65 -5.28 -10.54 -25.98
CA PHE A 65 -6.54 -10.98 -26.59
C PHE A 65 -6.45 -12.32 -27.31
N GLY A 66 -5.25 -12.91 -27.43
CA GLY A 66 -5.00 -14.15 -28.17
C GLY A 66 -5.14 -14.00 -29.70
N ARG A 67 -5.38 -12.78 -30.20
CA ARG A 67 -5.60 -12.45 -31.60
C ARG A 67 -5.26 -10.99 -31.88
N ASP A 68 -5.06 -10.62 -33.14
CA ASP A 68 -4.80 -9.24 -33.52
C ASP A 68 -6.07 -8.38 -33.45
N VAL A 69 -6.12 -7.50 -32.46
CA VAL A 69 -7.25 -6.59 -32.19
C VAL A 69 -6.90 -5.12 -32.42
N TYR A 70 -5.75 -4.84 -33.06
CA TYR A 70 -5.21 -3.48 -33.14
C TYR A 70 -6.17 -2.46 -33.80
N ASN A 71 -6.97 -2.92 -34.76
CA ASN A 71 -7.98 -2.11 -35.46
C ASN A 71 -9.42 -2.43 -35.04
N ASP A 72 -9.62 -3.31 -34.06
CA ASP A 72 -10.94 -3.73 -33.61
C ASP A 72 -11.45 -2.77 -32.53
N ARG A 73 -12.39 -1.89 -32.91
CA ARG A 73 -12.95 -0.87 -32.02
C ARG A 73 -13.95 -1.42 -31.02
N GLU A 74 -14.48 -2.62 -31.23
CA GLU A 74 -15.41 -3.25 -30.28
C GLU A 74 -14.64 -3.77 -29.07
N ARG A 75 -13.44 -4.30 -29.32
CA ARG A 75 -12.55 -4.87 -28.28
C ARG A 75 -11.57 -3.87 -27.70
N VAL A 76 -11.16 -2.89 -28.50
CA VAL A 76 -10.21 -1.84 -28.11
C VAL A 76 -10.82 -0.48 -28.43
N ALA A 77 -11.49 0.09 -27.43
CA ALA A 77 -12.04 1.44 -27.50
C ALA A 77 -10.98 2.49 -27.17
N ILE A 78 -10.93 3.57 -27.94
CA ILE A 78 -10.00 4.68 -27.73
C ILE A 78 -10.78 5.93 -27.36
N GLU A 79 -10.57 6.43 -26.15
CA GLU A 79 -11.23 7.63 -25.64
C GLU A 79 -10.20 8.65 -25.14
N PRO A 80 -9.93 9.71 -25.92
CA PRO A 80 -8.88 10.67 -25.58
C PRO A 80 -9.24 11.53 -24.35
N THR A 81 -10.53 11.78 -24.15
CA THR A 81 -11.05 12.62 -23.06
C THR A 81 -11.27 11.81 -21.80
N MET A 82 -10.60 12.18 -20.69
CA MET A 82 -10.70 11.42 -19.44
C MET A 82 -12.13 11.36 -18.87
N GLN A 83 -12.91 12.42 -19.01
CA GLN A 83 -14.32 12.41 -18.58
C GLN A 83 -15.13 11.34 -19.32
N GLN A 84 -14.98 11.24 -20.64
CA GLN A 84 -15.68 10.25 -21.45
C GLN A 84 -15.19 8.84 -21.17
N PHE A 85 -13.87 8.68 -21.03
CA PHE A 85 -13.23 7.43 -20.61
C PHE A 85 -13.85 6.88 -19.32
N VAL A 86 -13.87 7.72 -18.27
CA VAL A 86 -14.38 7.31 -16.95
C VAL A 86 -15.89 7.07 -17.01
N ASN A 87 -16.65 7.92 -17.70
CA ASN A 87 -18.09 7.71 -17.84
C ASN A 87 -18.40 6.37 -18.54
N LYS A 88 -17.63 6.00 -19.57
CA LYS A 88 -17.78 4.72 -20.27
C LYS A 88 -17.42 3.54 -19.39
N VAL A 89 -16.26 3.57 -18.72
CA VAL A 89 -15.85 2.52 -17.76
C VAL A 89 -16.88 2.37 -16.63
N CYS A 90 -17.45 3.46 -16.13
CA CYS A 90 -18.46 3.42 -15.08
C CYS A 90 -19.85 3.00 -15.58
N SER A 91 -20.14 3.13 -16.88
CA SER A 91 -21.46 2.80 -17.45
C SER A 91 -21.66 1.30 -17.69
N THR A 92 -20.59 0.53 -17.87
CA THR A 92 -20.66 -0.89 -18.18
C THR A 92 -19.54 -1.67 -17.52
N SER A 93 -19.87 -2.83 -16.96
CA SER A 93 -18.87 -3.74 -16.40
C SER A 93 -18.05 -4.47 -17.46
N HIS A 94 -18.43 -4.38 -18.75
CA HIS A 94 -17.73 -5.02 -19.87
C HIS A 94 -16.40 -4.34 -20.21
N LEU A 95 -16.24 -3.06 -19.89
CA LEU A 95 -15.04 -2.29 -20.24
C LEU A 95 -14.01 -2.28 -19.11
N VAL A 96 -12.76 -2.53 -19.49
CA VAL A 96 -11.60 -2.49 -18.60
C VAL A 96 -10.70 -1.34 -19.03
N GLY A 97 -10.47 -0.40 -18.12
CA GLY A 97 -9.68 0.79 -18.41
C GLY A 97 -8.18 0.59 -18.26
N PHE A 98 -7.40 1.07 -19.24
CA PHE A 98 -5.94 1.19 -19.15
C PHE A 98 -5.50 2.65 -19.13
N VAL A 99 -4.80 3.04 -18.06
CA VAL A 99 -4.24 4.40 -17.89
C VAL A 99 -2.82 4.31 -17.32
N SER A 100 -1.83 4.83 -18.04
CA SER A 100 -0.41 4.73 -17.68
C SER A 100 0.01 5.57 -16.46
N ASN A 101 -0.80 6.55 -16.06
CA ASN A 101 -0.58 7.40 -14.88
C ASN A 101 -1.93 7.82 -14.26
N PHE A 102 -2.74 6.87 -13.79
CA PHE A 102 -4.08 7.16 -13.31
C PHE A 102 -4.13 8.22 -12.20
N GLN A 103 -3.18 8.16 -11.25
CA GLN A 103 -3.12 9.08 -10.11
C GLN A 103 -2.90 10.54 -10.54
N SER A 104 -2.02 10.81 -11.50
CA SER A 104 -1.74 12.18 -11.93
C SER A 104 -2.92 12.82 -12.66
N VAL A 105 -3.73 12.03 -13.37
CA VAL A 105 -4.88 12.54 -14.12
C VAL A 105 -6.10 12.78 -13.21
N THR A 106 -6.27 11.96 -12.17
CA THR A 106 -7.46 12.02 -11.30
C THR A 106 -7.31 12.94 -10.09
N HIS A 107 -6.09 13.41 -9.79
CA HIS A 107 -5.79 14.20 -8.59
C HIS A 107 -5.24 15.58 -8.91
N ASN A 108 -5.58 16.16 -10.07
CA ASN A 108 -5.25 17.55 -10.37
C ASN A 108 -5.90 18.46 -9.30
N PRO A 109 -5.12 19.23 -8.52
CA PRO A 109 -5.67 20.11 -7.49
C PRO A 109 -6.43 21.31 -8.06
N HIS A 110 -6.11 21.73 -9.29
CA HIS A 110 -6.75 22.87 -9.94
C HIS A 110 -8.10 22.50 -10.56
N ASP A 111 -8.31 21.22 -10.87
CA ASP A 111 -9.56 20.69 -11.40
C ASP A 111 -9.84 19.33 -10.75
N PRO A 112 -10.45 19.31 -9.56
CA PRO A 112 -10.67 18.10 -8.77
C PRO A 112 -11.63 17.15 -9.48
N PHE A 113 -11.09 16.28 -10.33
CA PHE A 113 -11.88 15.26 -11.02
C PHE A 113 -12.54 14.33 -10.00
N SER A 114 -13.87 14.21 -10.08
CA SER A 114 -14.66 13.30 -9.26
C SER A 114 -15.04 12.08 -10.08
N LEU A 115 -14.67 10.89 -9.58
CA LEU A 115 -15.03 9.63 -10.23
C LEU A 115 -16.52 9.35 -9.96
N PRO A 116 -17.36 9.13 -10.99
CA PRO A 116 -18.79 8.86 -10.82
C PRO A 116 -19.07 7.44 -10.30
N CYS A 117 -18.06 6.57 -10.27
CA CYS A 117 -18.15 5.23 -9.70
C CYS A 117 -16.87 4.86 -8.94
N ARG A 118 -16.94 3.78 -8.14
CA ARG A 118 -15.77 3.17 -7.51
C ARG A 118 -15.09 2.23 -8.52
N LEU A 119 -13.83 2.49 -8.80
CA LEU A 119 -13.00 1.62 -9.64
C LEU A 119 -12.18 0.69 -8.73
N ALA A 120 -11.96 -0.54 -9.21
CA ALA A 120 -11.06 -1.51 -8.59
C ALA A 120 -9.81 -1.66 -9.45
N GLN A 121 -8.64 -1.69 -8.83
CA GLN A 121 -7.39 -1.97 -9.51
C GLN A 121 -7.26 -3.46 -9.80
N ILE A 122 -6.84 -3.81 -11.01
CA ILE A 122 -6.54 -5.20 -11.40
C ILE A 122 -5.21 -5.61 -10.80
N ASP A 123 -5.16 -6.82 -10.22
CA ASP A 123 -3.91 -7.35 -9.69
C ASP A 123 -2.98 -7.72 -10.84
N SER A 124 -1.87 -7.01 -10.99
CA SER A 124 -0.83 -7.37 -11.95
C SER A 124 0.16 -8.40 -11.41
N PHE A 125 0.09 -8.77 -10.13
CA PHE A 125 0.97 -9.77 -9.54
C PHE A 125 0.53 -11.16 -9.99
N GLY A 126 1.45 -11.88 -10.63
CA GLY A 126 1.21 -13.22 -11.14
C GLY A 126 2.47 -13.78 -11.81
N GLN A 127 2.56 -15.11 -11.84
CA GLN A 127 3.61 -15.80 -12.60
C GLN A 127 3.18 -15.89 -14.06
N PHE A 128 3.87 -15.14 -14.92
CA PHE A 128 3.80 -15.25 -16.36
C PHE A 128 5.02 -16.03 -16.87
N SER A 129 4.92 -16.63 -18.06
CA SER A 129 6.09 -17.22 -18.71
C SER A 129 7.15 -16.14 -18.98
N LEU A 130 8.42 -16.54 -19.02
CA LEU A 130 9.54 -15.62 -19.30
C LEU A 130 9.37 -14.90 -20.65
N ASP A 131 8.74 -15.58 -21.61
CA ASP A 131 8.50 -15.08 -22.96
C ASP A 131 7.23 -14.23 -23.10
N SER A 132 6.42 -14.11 -22.03
CA SER A 132 5.19 -13.31 -22.04
C SER A 132 5.51 -11.83 -22.12
N LEU A 133 5.07 -11.16 -23.19
CA LEU A 133 5.18 -9.72 -23.35
C LEU A 133 4.30 -8.99 -22.33
N VAL A 134 3.18 -9.60 -21.93
CA VAL A 134 2.30 -9.07 -20.88
C VAL A 134 3.01 -9.10 -19.52
N GLY A 135 3.67 -10.21 -19.20
CA GLY A 135 4.50 -10.35 -17.99
C GLY A 135 5.68 -9.38 -17.97
N GLN A 136 6.34 -9.17 -19.11
CA GLN A 136 7.45 -8.23 -19.26
C GLN A 136 7.04 -6.76 -19.22
N ALA A 137 5.80 -6.42 -19.58
CA ALA A 137 5.32 -5.05 -19.63
C ALA A 137 5.22 -4.37 -18.24
N MET A 138 5.38 -5.14 -17.15
CA MET A 138 5.41 -4.63 -15.77
C MET A 138 4.18 -3.77 -15.44
N TYR A 139 2.99 -4.22 -15.84
CA TYR A 139 1.74 -3.59 -15.44
C TYR A 139 1.62 -3.55 -13.91
N GLY A 140 1.00 -2.49 -13.38
CA GLY A 140 0.82 -2.26 -11.94
C GLY A 140 2.10 -2.12 -11.09
N LYS A 141 3.30 -2.26 -11.68
CA LYS A 141 4.55 -1.96 -10.98
C LYS A 141 4.81 -0.46 -10.99
N GLU A 142 5.27 0.04 -9.85
CA GLU A 142 5.74 1.42 -9.75
C GLU A 142 6.94 1.62 -10.68
N ARG A 143 6.86 2.65 -11.53
CA ARG A 143 7.96 3.06 -12.40
C ARG A 143 8.58 4.34 -11.85
N PRO A 144 9.91 4.43 -11.79
CA PRO A 144 10.56 5.65 -11.33
C PRO A 144 10.26 6.79 -12.31
N VAL A 145 9.84 7.94 -11.77
CA VAL A 145 9.78 9.18 -12.54
C VAL A 145 11.21 9.64 -12.79
N THR A 146 11.61 9.72 -14.06
CA THR A 146 12.96 10.12 -14.45
C THR A 146 12.95 11.58 -14.90
N PHE A 147 13.81 12.40 -14.31
CA PHE A 147 14.01 13.78 -14.73
C PHE A 147 15.00 13.83 -15.90
N TYR A 148 14.52 14.26 -17.07
CA TYR A 148 15.37 14.48 -18.23
C TYR A 148 16.07 15.83 -18.11
N VAL A 149 17.40 15.84 -18.20
CA VAL A 149 18.22 17.05 -18.19
C VAL A 149 18.92 17.24 -19.53
N GLY A 150 19.15 18.49 -19.92
CA GLY A 150 19.86 18.81 -21.16
C GLY A 150 21.30 18.26 -21.16
N LYS A 151 21.77 17.82 -22.34
CA LYS A 151 23.10 17.20 -22.54
C LYS A 151 24.27 18.11 -22.10
N HIS A 152 24.07 19.42 -22.11
CA HIS A 152 25.09 20.42 -21.75
C HIS A 152 25.17 20.72 -20.25
N LEU A 153 24.35 20.06 -19.41
CA LEU A 153 24.41 20.27 -17.97
C LEU A 153 25.76 19.77 -17.42
N LYS A 154 26.43 20.61 -16.63
CA LYS A 154 27.71 20.23 -16.00
C LYS A 154 27.49 19.03 -15.07
N ARG A 155 28.41 18.04 -15.12
CA ARG A 155 28.36 16.84 -14.25
C ARG A 155 28.22 17.17 -12.77
N ARG A 156 28.84 18.27 -12.30
CA ARG A 156 28.74 18.71 -10.90
C ARG A 156 27.31 19.12 -10.52
N THR A 157 26.62 19.84 -11.40
CA THR A 157 25.22 20.24 -11.23
C THR A 157 24.31 19.02 -11.24
N LEU A 158 24.55 18.06 -12.14
CA LEU A 158 23.80 16.80 -12.17
C LEU A 158 23.96 16.00 -10.86
N LYS A 159 25.18 15.88 -10.34
CA LYS A 159 25.44 15.22 -9.06
C LYS A 159 24.71 15.90 -7.90
N MET A 160 24.77 17.23 -7.86
CA MET A 160 24.07 18.02 -6.85
C MET A 160 22.54 17.83 -6.94
N PHE A 161 21.98 17.87 -8.15
CA PHE A 161 20.55 17.66 -8.38
C PHE A 161 20.10 16.26 -7.95
N ASN A 162 20.84 15.22 -8.33
CA ASN A 162 20.55 13.84 -7.90
C ASN A 162 20.65 13.69 -6.38
N GLN A 163 21.63 14.34 -5.75
CA GLN A 163 21.78 14.31 -4.30
C GLN A 163 20.61 14.99 -3.59
N ILE A 164 20.12 16.11 -4.12
CA ILE A 164 18.90 16.76 -3.60
C ILE A 164 17.71 15.81 -3.71
N ILE A 165 17.48 15.18 -4.86
CA ILE A 165 16.36 14.23 -5.05
C ILE A 165 16.45 13.07 -4.06
N LEU A 166 17.62 12.46 -3.90
CA LEU A 166 17.83 11.36 -2.96
C LEU A 166 17.60 11.82 -1.51
N THR A 167 18.07 13.01 -1.16
CA THR A 167 17.88 13.59 0.18
C THR A 167 16.41 13.90 0.46
N MET A 168 15.66 14.39 -0.53
CA MET A 168 14.21 14.59 -0.44
C MET A 168 13.46 13.27 -0.30
N TYR A 169 13.89 12.24 -1.05
CA TYR A 169 13.32 10.90 -0.96
C TYR A 169 13.48 10.31 0.45
N ASP A 170 14.69 10.36 1.00
CA ASP A 170 15.02 9.79 2.32
C ASP A 170 14.37 10.55 3.48
N ASN A 171 14.37 11.89 3.43
CA ASN A 171 13.92 12.70 4.56
C ASN A 171 12.41 12.97 4.59
N GLU A 172 11.75 13.11 3.43
CA GLU A 172 10.36 13.60 3.40
C GLU A 172 9.30 12.50 3.28
N LYS A 173 9.67 11.21 3.29
CA LYS A 173 8.75 10.11 2.93
C LYS A 173 7.89 10.55 1.74
N MET A 174 8.59 10.98 0.69
CA MET A 174 8.17 11.96 -0.32
C MET A 174 6.75 11.73 -0.87
N ALA A 175 6.31 10.47 -0.91
CA ALA A 175 5.01 10.03 -1.34
C ALA A 175 3.82 10.66 -0.59
N ASN A 176 3.84 10.83 0.74
CA ASN A 176 2.63 11.18 1.50
C ASN A 176 2.53 12.68 1.82
N LEU A 177 3.64 13.30 2.23
CA LEU A 177 3.68 14.72 2.57
C LEU A 177 3.44 15.61 1.35
N TRP A 178 4.13 15.34 0.24
CA TRP A 178 3.97 16.12 -0.99
C TRP A 178 2.64 15.85 -1.68
N TRP A 179 2.18 14.59 -1.68
CA TRP A 179 0.86 14.28 -2.21
C TRP A 179 -0.23 15.08 -1.53
N ARG A 180 -0.26 15.08 -0.19
CA ARG A 180 -1.24 15.87 0.56
C ARG A 180 -1.08 17.37 0.31
N ARG A 181 0.16 17.86 0.23
CA ARG A 181 0.43 19.30 -0.02
C ARG A 181 -0.02 19.74 -1.42
N TYR A 182 0.21 18.92 -2.44
CA TYR A 182 -0.13 19.26 -3.82
C TYR A 182 -1.58 18.98 -4.16
N THR A 183 -2.15 17.87 -3.71
CA THR A 183 -3.50 17.45 -4.09
C THR A 183 -4.57 17.86 -3.09
N THR A 184 -4.18 18.26 -1.86
CA THR A 184 -5.07 18.46 -0.69
C THR A 184 -5.91 17.23 -0.31
N ARG A 185 -5.62 16.08 -0.90
CA ARG A 185 -6.35 14.82 -0.71
C ARG A 185 -5.45 13.82 0.03
N GLU A 186 -6.08 12.93 0.78
CA GLU A 186 -5.38 11.72 1.22
C GLU A 186 -5.04 10.88 -0.01
N ARG A 187 -3.86 10.26 0.01
CA ARG A 187 -3.50 9.29 -1.04
C ARG A 187 -4.46 8.12 -0.87
N ARG A 188 -5.42 7.97 -1.79
CA ARG A 188 -6.15 6.71 -1.93
C ARG A 188 -5.15 5.68 -2.41
N GLU A 189 -4.54 4.98 -1.46
CA GLU A 189 -4.02 3.66 -1.73
C GLU A 189 -5.26 2.80 -1.98
N ASP A 190 -5.50 2.46 -3.25
CA ASP A 190 -6.69 1.71 -3.66
C ASP A 190 -6.79 0.43 -2.83
N SER A 191 -7.73 0.43 -1.87
CA SER A 191 -8.09 -0.69 -1.01
C SER A 191 -6.95 -1.66 -0.71
N THR A 192 -5.84 -1.14 -0.18
CA THR A 192 -4.95 -1.94 0.65
C THR A 192 -5.75 -2.29 1.90
N THR A 193 -6.55 -3.37 1.85
CA THR A 193 -6.76 -4.15 3.06
C THR A 193 -5.38 -4.65 3.41
N THR A 194 -4.67 -3.89 4.22
CA THR A 194 -3.48 -4.34 4.92
C THR A 194 -3.85 -5.68 5.54
N SER A 195 -3.46 -6.78 4.88
CA SER A 195 -3.73 -8.13 5.43
C SER A 195 -2.93 -8.34 6.71
N MET A 196 -1.94 -7.46 6.95
CA MET A 196 -1.28 -7.23 8.21
C MET A 196 -1.47 -5.75 8.61
N ALA A 197 -2.71 -5.29 8.64
CA ALA A 197 -3.03 -4.11 9.43
C ALA A 197 -2.84 -4.55 10.86
N TYR A 198 -1.94 -3.88 11.56
CA TYR A 198 -1.93 -3.80 13.01
C TYR A 198 -3.33 -4.03 13.60
N GLU A 199 -3.59 -5.25 14.08
CA GLU A 199 -4.57 -5.42 15.15
C GLU A 199 -3.80 -5.06 16.40
N PRO A 200 -3.97 -3.83 16.96
CA PRO A 200 -3.40 -3.52 18.26
C PRO A 200 -3.76 -4.68 19.17
N VAL A 201 -2.79 -5.32 19.83
CA VAL A 201 -3.11 -6.26 20.90
C VAL A 201 -3.95 -5.45 21.90
N PRO A 202 -5.25 -5.75 22.00
CA PRO A 202 -6.12 -4.84 22.68
C PRO A 202 -5.79 -4.93 24.18
N ILE A 203 -5.89 -3.80 24.88
CA ILE A 203 -5.49 -3.70 26.29
C ILE A 203 -6.19 -4.77 27.15
N TYR A 204 -7.38 -5.23 26.74
CA TYR A 204 -8.09 -6.31 27.42
C TYR A 204 -7.32 -7.65 27.42
N THR A 205 -6.50 -7.94 26.41
CA THR A 205 -5.67 -9.15 26.33
C THR A 205 -4.58 -9.14 27.41
N LEU A 206 -4.11 -7.96 27.81
CA LEU A 206 -3.16 -7.78 28.92
C LEU A 206 -3.85 -7.68 30.29
N LYS A 207 -5.18 -7.53 30.33
CA LYS A 207 -5.95 -7.32 31.57
C LYS A 207 -5.74 -8.44 32.58
N THR A 208 -5.79 -9.69 32.14
CA THR A 208 -5.63 -10.87 33.02
C THR A 208 -4.24 -10.90 33.63
N PHE A 209 -3.20 -10.65 32.82
CA PHE A 209 -1.82 -10.59 33.30
C PHE A 209 -1.62 -9.45 34.31
N LEU A 210 -2.13 -8.25 34.00
CA LEU A 210 -2.06 -7.10 34.90
C LEU A 210 -2.80 -7.33 36.22
N MET A 211 -3.96 -8.01 36.18
CA MET A 211 -4.71 -8.37 37.40
C MET A 211 -3.93 -9.37 38.27
N ILE A 212 -3.30 -10.39 37.67
CA ILE A 212 -2.46 -11.35 38.41
C ILE A 212 -1.25 -10.63 39.04
N CYS A 213 -0.54 -9.81 38.27
CA CYS A 213 0.58 -9.02 38.79
C CYS A 213 0.15 -8.07 39.93
N GLY A 214 -0.98 -7.38 39.77
CA GLY A 214 -1.54 -6.50 40.80
C GLY A 214 -1.91 -7.27 42.07
N GLY A 215 -2.51 -8.45 41.94
CA GLY A 215 -2.86 -9.32 43.07
C GLY A 215 -1.63 -9.81 43.84
N LEU A 216 -0.59 -10.24 43.13
CA LEU A 216 0.69 -10.66 43.75
C LEU A 216 1.37 -9.50 44.48
N TYR A 217 1.31 -8.28 43.92
CA TYR A 217 1.83 -7.08 44.58
C TYR A 217 1.07 -6.75 45.86
N ALA A 218 -0.26 -6.79 45.84
CA ALA A 218 -1.09 -6.55 47.02
C ALA A 218 -0.81 -7.57 48.13
N LEU A 219 -0.66 -8.85 47.77
CA LEU A 219 -0.31 -9.91 48.71
C LEU A 219 1.08 -9.66 49.33
N GLY A 220 2.06 -9.26 48.53
CA GLY A 220 3.40 -8.94 49.00
C GLY A 220 3.42 -7.78 50.00
N ILE A 221 2.65 -6.72 49.74
CA ILE A 221 2.49 -5.59 50.67
C ILE A 221 1.85 -6.05 51.98
N LEU A 222 0.85 -6.92 51.91
CA LEU A 222 0.17 -7.43 53.10
C LEU A 222 1.10 -8.27 53.99
N ILE A 223 1.91 -9.16 53.39
CA ILE A 223 2.93 -9.93 54.11
C ILE A 223 3.94 -8.99 54.79
N PHE A 224 4.39 -7.96 54.07
CA PHE A 224 5.32 -6.97 54.62
C PHE A 224 4.75 -6.23 55.84
N PHE A 225 3.47 -5.85 55.82
CA PHE A 225 2.82 -5.25 56.99
C PHE A 225 2.75 -6.21 58.17
N VAL A 226 2.39 -7.48 57.92
CA VAL A 226 2.36 -8.51 58.96
C VAL A 226 3.74 -8.72 59.58
N GLU A 227 4.81 -8.76 58.77
CA GLU A 227 6.18 -8.88 59.24
C GLU A 227 6.60 -7.69 60.13
N ILE A 228 6.24 -6.45 59.74
CA ILE A 228 6.48 -5.26 60.57
C ILE A 228 5.75 -5.36 61.91
N LEU A 229 4.50 -5.83 61.90
CA LEU A 229 3.67 -5.95 63.09
C LEU A 229 4.21 -7.01 64.06
N VAL A 230 4.58 -8.18 63.53
CA VAL A 230 5.23 -9.24 64.32
C VAL A 230 6.59 -8.79 64.83
N GLY A 231 7.39 -8.12 63.99
CA GLY A 231 8.71 -7.59 64.35
C GLY A 231 8.63 -6.55 65.46
N THR A 232 7.65 -5.64 65.42
CA THR A 232 7.44 -4.63 66.47
C THR A 232 6.94 -5.23 67.78
N ILE A 233 6.06 -6.25 67.75
CA ILE A 233 5.62 -6.97 68.94
C ILE A 233 6.79 -7.71 69.60
N LYS A 234 7.61 -8.41 68.80
CA LYS A 234 8.76 -9.17 69.30
C LYS A 234 9.85 -8.29 69.89
N ARG A 235 9.97 -7.03 69.44
CA ARG A 235 10.93 -6.04 69.98
C ARG A 235 10.48 -5.39 71.30
N ARG A 236 9.19 -5.50 71.64
CA ARG A 236 8.61 -4.98 72.91
C ARG A 236 8.60 -6.01 74.04
N ARG A 237 8.80 -7.30 73.74
CA ARG A 237 9.03 -8.37 74.72
C ARG A 237 10.53 -8.59 74.88
#